data_AF-A0A1X9NHC6-F1
#
_entry.id   AF-A0A1X9NHC6-F1
#
_cell.length_a   1.000
_cell.length_b   1.000
_cell.length_c   1.000
_cell.angle_alpha   90.00
_cell.angle_beta   90.00
_cell.angle_gamma   90.00
#
_symmetry.space_group_name_H-M   'P 1'
#
loop_
_entity.id
_entity.type
_entity.pdbx_description
1 polymer ?
#
loop_
_entity_poly.entity_id
_entity_poly.type
_entity_poly.pdbx_seq_one_letter_code
_entity_poly.pdbx_strand_id
1 'polypeptide(L)' 'MQDLLLQQGVELMLYGMGTVFTFLVLLIVATTLMSAVLQRFVTPEPAPAVATKPVAPAANDEQLVAVISAAIHKYRSKNK' A
#
# COMPACT_ATOMS: atom_id res chain seq x y z
N MET A 1 29.66 -0.26 42.60
CA MET A 1 30.56 -0.21 41.43
C MET A 1 29.86 -0.73 40.18
N GLN A 2 29.25 -1.93 40.20
CA GLN A 2 28.58 -2.53 39.03
C GLN A 2 27.31 -1.78 38.59
N ASP A 3 26.48 -1.31 39.53
CA ASP A 3 25.27 -0.52 39.20
C ASP A 3 25.58 0.75 38.40
N LEU A 4 26.71 1.40 38.69
CA LEU A 4 27.15 2.62 38.02
C LEU A 4 27.46 2.37 36.54
N LEU A 5 28.11 1.25 36.21
CA LEU A 5 28.46 0.89 34.84
C LEU A 5 27.23 0.50 34.02
N LEU A 6 26.30 -0.22 34.64
CA LEU A 6 25.05 -0.60 33.98
C LEU A 6 24.18 0.63 33.69
N GLN A 7 24.12 1.57 34.64
CA GLN A 7 23.40 2.83 34.48
C GLN A 7 24.03 3.72 33.39
N GLN A 8 25.36 3.82 33.34
CA GLN A 8 26.06 4.53 32.25
C GLN A 8 25.84 3.87 30.89
N GLY A 9 25.83 2.54 30.83
CA GLY A 9 25.54 1.80 29.59
C GLY A 9 24.12 2.06 29.07
N VAL A 10 23.13 2.09 29.96
CA VAL A 10 21.74 2.39 29.61
C VAL A 10 21.59 3.85 29.17
N GLU A 11 22.22 4.79 29.86
CA GLU A 11 22.25 6.20 29.43
C GLU A 11 22.85 6.34 28.03
N LEU A 12 23.99 5.70 27.78
CA LEU A 12 24.64 5.73 26.47
C LEU A 12 23.77 5.11 25.37
N MET A 13 23.10 3.99 25.64
CA MET A 13 22.15 3.39 24.70
C MET A 13 20.96 4.30 24.43
N LEU A 14 20.42 4.96 25.45
CA LEU A 14 19.31 5.89 25.31
C LEU A 14 19.71 7.09 24.44
N TYR A 15 20.89 7.66 24.66
CA TYR A 15 21.41 8.76 23.83
C TYR A 15 21.71 8.29 22.40
N GLY A 16 22.43 7.18 22.23
CA GLY A 16 22.80 6.67 20.91
C GLY A 16 21.58 6.25 20.08
N MET A 17 20.70 5.42 20.65
CA MET A 17 19.50 4.94 19.96
C MET A 17 18.44 6.03 19.81
N GLY A 18 18.29 6.91 20.82
CA GLY A 18 17.33 8.01 20.79
C GLY A 18 17.69 9.09 19.77
N THR A 19 18.96 9.44 19.62
CA THR A 19 19.41 10.42 18.61
C THR A 19 19.22 9.86 17.20
N VAL A 20 19.60 8.61 16.95
CA VAL A 20 19.37 7.93 15.66
C VAL A 20 17.89 7.86 15.34
N PHE A 21 17.05 7.43 16.30
CA PHE A 21 15.60 7.39 16.11
C PHE A 21 15.02 8.76 15.77
N THR A 22 15.41 9.80 16.52
CA THR A 22 14.99 11.19 16.28
C THR A 22 15.39 11.66 14.88
N PHE A 23 16.62 11.34 14.46
CA PHE A 23 17.11 11.69 13.13
C PHE A 23 16.32 10.99 12.03
N LEU A 24 16.03 9.69 12.19
CA LEU A 24 15.19 8.95 11.24
C LEU A 24 13.76 9.52 11.16
N VAL A 25 13.16 9.86 12.31
CA VAL A 25 11.84 10.53 12.34
C VAL A 25 11.90 11.86 11.61
N LEU A 26 12.93 12.67 11.84
CA LEU A 26 13.13 13.93 11.12
C LEU A 26 13.26 13.72 9.61
N LEU A 27 13.99 12.68 9.18
CA LEU A 27 14.09 12.34 7.75
C LEU A 27 12.74 11.93 7.18
N ILE A 28 11.95 11.12 7.89
CA ILE A 28 10.60 10.72 7.45
C ILE A 28 9.70 11.96 7.31
N VAL A 29 9.76 12.90 8.27
CA VAL A 29 9.00 14.15 8.17
C VAL A 29 9.45 14.97 6.96
N ALA A 30 10.77 15.10 6.74
CA ALA A 30 11.31 15.84 5.61
C ALA A 30 10.90 15.23 4.27
N THR A 31 10.95 13.91 4.11
CA THR A 31 10.52 13.24 2.87
C THR A 31 9.00 13.32 2.69
N THR A 32 8.23 13.27 3.78
CA THR A 32 6.77 13.45 3.73
C THR A 32 6.41 14.88 3.31
N LEU A 33 7.09 15.89 3.85
CA LEU A 33 6.93 17.29 3.44
C LEU A 33 7.30 17.46 1.98
N MET A 34 8.42 16.90 1.53
CA MET A 34 8.79 16.90 0.12
C MET A 34 7.68 16.27 -0.74
N SER A 35 7.16 15.11 -0.34
CA SER A 35 6.06 14.45 -1.05
C SER A 35 4.79 15.32 -1.12
N ALA A 36 4.41 15.94 -0.01
CA ALA A 36 3.25 16.84 0.06
C ALA A 36 3.43 18.10 -0.80
N VAL A 37 4.63 18.69 -0.79
CA VAL A 37 4.99 19.83 -1.65
C VAL A 37 4.90 19.41 -3.11
N LEU A 38 5.46 18.26 -3.49
CA LEU A 38 5.37 17.77 -4.87
C LEU A 38 3.92 17.53 -5.28
N GLN A 39 3.10 16.86 -4.47
CA GLN A 39 1.68 16.66 -4.78
C GLN A 39 0.89 17.98 -4.91
N ARG A 40 1.27 19.01 -4.15
CA ARG A 40 0.56 20.29 -4.15
C ARG A 40 0.99 21.22 -5.28
N PHE A 41 2.28 21.23 -5.63
CA PHE A 41 2.85 22.19 -6.59
C PHE A 41 3.23 21.57 -7.93
N VAL A 42 3.41 20.25 -8.00
CA VAL A 42 3.66 19.52 -9.23
C VAL A 42 2.37 18.83 -9.63
N THR A 43 1.68 19.38 -10.62
CA THR A 43 0.58 18.69 -11.28
C THR A 43 1.15 17.43 -11.93
N PRO A 44 0.71 16.22 -11.54
CA PRO A 44 1.13 15.01 -12.22
C PRO A 44 0.71 15.13 -13.69
N GLU A 45 1.67 14.98 -14.60
CA GLU A 45 1.35 14.78 -16.01
C GLU A 45 0.40 13.58 -16.08
N PRO A 46 -0.73 13.67 -16.81
CA PRO A 46 -1.65 12.54 -16.90
C PRO A 46 -0.86 11.34 -17.41
N ALA A 47 -0.72 10.32 -16.57
CA ALA A 47 -0.18 9.04 -17.00
C ALA A 47 -0.92 8.68 -18.30
N PRO A 48 -0.22 8.25 -19.35
CA PRO A 48 -0.85 7.95 -20.63
C PRO A 48 -2.02 7.03 -20.33
N ALA A 49 -3.23 7.50 -20.65
CA ALA A 49 -4.43 6.73 -20.41
C ALA A 49 -4.19 5.36 -21.03
N VAL A 50 -4.10 4.33 -20.20
CA VAL A 50 -4.18 2.96 -20.70
C VAL A 50 -5.52 2.94 -21.39
N ALA A 51 -5.51 2.92 -22.73
CA ALA A 51 -6.72 2.96 -23.51
C ALA A 51 -7.59 1.80 -23.04
N THR A 52 -8.59 2.09 -22.21
CA THR A 52 -9.63 1.14 -21.88
C THR A 52 -10.30 0.86 -23.20
N LYS A 53 -9.98 -0.30 -23.77
CA LYS A 53 -10.61 -0.78 -25.00
C LYS A 53 -12.12 -0.60 -24.81
N PRO A 54 -12.85 0.00 -25.77
CA PRO A 54 -14.29 0.14 -25.65
C PRO A 54 -14.87 -1.23 -25.32
N VAL A 55 -15.40 -1.38 -24.11
CA VAL A 55 -16.22 -2.54 -23.78
C VAL A 55 -17.47 -2.35 -24.62
N ALA A 56 -17.66 -3.22 -25.60
CA ALA A 56 -18.86 -3.23 -26.41
C ALA A 56 -20.08 -3.26 -25.47
N PRO A 57 -21.20 -2.58 -25.79
CA PRO A 57 -22.43 -2.70 -25.02
C PRO A 57 -22.73 -4.18 -24.86
N ALA A 58 -23.05 -4.60 -23.63
CA ALA A 58 -23.22 -6.00 -23.28
C ALA A 58 -24.44 -6.61 -24.01
N ALA A 59 -24.25 -6.99 -25.27
CA ALA A 59 -25.15 -7.90 -25.98
C ALA A 59 -25.15 -9.30 -25.38
N ASN A 60 -24.27 -9.53 -24.38
CA ASN A 60 -23.95 -10.84 -23.84
C ASN A 60 -24.43 -11.01 -22.40
N ASP A 61 -25.18 -10.08 -21.79
CA ASP A 61 -25.64 -10.27 -20.40
C ASP A 61 -26.50 -11.52 -20.27
N GLU A 62 -27.38 -11.79 -21.24
CA GLU A 62 -28.19 -13.00 -21.30
C GLU A 62 -27.32 -14.27 -21.50
N GLN A 63 -26.28 -14.16 -22.33
CA GLN A 63 -25.30 -15.23 -22.53
C GLN A 63 -24.44 -15.47 -21.28
N LEU A 64 -24.07 -14.42 -20.55
CA LEU A 64 -23.31 -14.50 -19.30
C LEU A 64 -24.14 -15.17 -18.22
N VAL A 65 -25.42 -14.79 -18.08
CA VAL A 65 -26.36 -15.44 -17.16
C VAL A 65 -26.55 -16.92 -17.52
N ALA A 66 -26.71 -17.25 -18.81
CA ALA A 66 -26.79 -18.63 -19.27
C ALA A 66 -25.53 -19.44 -18.91
N VAL A 67 -24.34 -18.88 -19.15
CA VAL A 67 -23.06 -19.54 -18.83
C VAL A 67 -22.90 -19.74 -17.32
N ILE A 68 -23.21 -18.72 -16.51
CA ILE A 68 -23.13 -18.81 -15.05
C ILE A 68 -24.12 -19.87 -14.52
N SER A 69 -25.35 -19.88 -15.03
CA SER A 69 -26.37 -20.87 -14.61
C SER A 69 -25.96 -22.31 -14.95
N ALA A 70 -25.39 -22.53 -16.15
CA ALA A 70 -24.89 -23.83 -16.57
C ALA A 70 -23.69 -24.29 -15.70
N ALA A 71 -22.80 -23.37 -15.34
CA ALA A 71 -21.67 -23.65 -14.46
C ALA A 71 -22.13 -24.07 -13.05
N ILE A 72 -23.10 -23.35 -12.47
CA ILE A 72 -23.68 -23.69 -11.16
C ILE A 72 -24.39 -25.04 -11.21
N HIS A 73 -25.20 -25.29 -12.24
CA HIS A 73 -25.92 -26.55 -12.40
C HIS A 73 -24.95 -27.75 -12.50
N LYS A 74 -23.87 -27.60 -13.29
CA LYS A 74 -22.81 -28.63 -13.44
C LYS A 74 -22.07 -28.90 -12.12
N TYR A 75 -21.79 -27.86 -11.34
CA TYR A 75 -21.16 -28.01 -10.03
C TYR A 75 -22.08 -28.75 -9.05
N ARG A 76 -23.36 -28.35 -8.99
CA ARG A 76 -24.35 -28.96 -8.10
C ARG A 76 -24.67 -30.40 -8.47
N SER A 77 -24.72 -30.74 -9.76
CA SER A 77 -24.92 -32.12 -10.21
C SER A 77 -23.70 -33.01 -10.00
N LYS A 78 -22.48 -32.44 -9.94
CA LYS A 78 -21.25 -33.19 -9.66
C LYS A 78 -21.04 -33.42 -8.15
N ASN A 79 -21.63 -32.56 -7.31
CA ASN A 79 -21.50 -32.61 -5.86
C ASN A 79 -22.74 -33.19 -5.15
N LYS A 80 -23.56 -33.96 -5.87
CA LYS A 80 -24.67 -34.75 -5.35
C LYS A 80 -24.48 -36.20 -5.76
#